data_AF-A0A8W8KVK7-F1
#
_entry.id   AF-A0A8W8KVK7-F1
#
_cell.length_a   1.000
_cell.length_b   1.000
_cell.length_c   1.000
_cell.angle_alpha   90.00
_cell.angle_beta   90.00
_cell.angle_gamma   90.00
#
_symmetry.space_group_name_H-M   'P 1'
#
loop_
_entity.id
_entity.type
_entity.pdbx_description
1 polymer ?
#
loop_
_entity_poly.entity_id
_entity_poly.type
_entity_poly.pdbx_seq_one_letter_code
_entity_poly.pdbx_strand_id
1 'polypeptide(L)'
;MFIEPRGDRNFARNLIFLLTGQDKSKDTFDAWAAAQKAEAEGINLFTVGINLNDTMELDELSTHPIETYRQLINTDQPPAELNLTLSEILGRIDDNVEPERPRKGPTGENPDANKCASKPCQNGAFCIDGIGSYQCVCTNGFHGQNCDKKCGDPADAVFVMNTSEGIGEYTFRRIKGYVDYLVGQMIVEECDIRVSAMKYSSSPMVQFNIGQYQDTNTITSMVDHIGYTKGKANMAGAFRSLRTNMFNGNGDRPRVKNVAYLKTDGSVGVNEDITLQEAELAIESDIQIIPIAIQMRRREEIENIALFQGLKTMEIDDKTLLYSMKDDVLEPIFESVDSCADSPCRNGGQCKNNNGGFLCECRAGFSGDVCQNRVVQFAGSALVRLDLHKGSRNKAVMSAVSGIRRFGSDTMPMEALQKTRLRIFGRAGDRKDVPNTVIFITKSMRKESEIMREAGKLKLEGTSIIGIGMDLSDSDKNFLETAVSPPVVANAFF
;
A
#
# COMPACT_ATOMS: atom_id res chain seq x y z
N MET A 1 14.54 -22.10 -27.42
CA MET A 1 15.68 -22.08 -28.36
C MET A 1 17.01 -22.34 -27.67
N PHE A 2 17.08 -22.06 -26.36
CA PHE A 2 18.25 -22.30 -25.52
C PHE A 2 17.86 -23.31 -24.45
N ILE A 3 18.04 -24.59 -24.76
CA ILE A 3 17.86 -25.72 -23.82
C ILE A 3 18.96 -26.73 -24.12
N GLU A 4 19.51 -27.46 -23.17
CA GLU A 4 20.45 -28.53 -23.50
C GLU A 4 19.72 -29.68 -24.24
N PRO A 5 20.24 -30.26 -25.35
CA PRO A 5 21.52 -29.99 -26.05
C PRO A 5 21.38 -29.05 -27.27
N ARG A 6 20.32 -28.25 -27.36
CA ARG A 6 19.97 -27.36 -28.48
C ARG A 6 20.25 -25.89 -28.15
N GLY A 7 21.34 -25.38 -28.70
CA GLY A 7 21.60 -23.94 -28.81
C GLY A 7 22.13 -23.25 -27.55
N ASP A 8 21.71 -23.68 -26.36
CA ASP A 8 22.29 -23.20 -25.11
C ASP A 8 23.76 -23.64 -25.02
N ARG A 9 24.64 -22.67 -24.77
CA ARG A 9 26.05 -22.92 -24.47
C ARG A 9 26.34 -22.16 -23.20
N ASN A 10 26.81 -22.87 -22.19
CA ASN A 10 27.25 -22.28 -20.92
C ASN A 10 28.07 -20.99 -21.12
N PHE A 11 29.03 -20.99 -22.05
CA PHE A 11 29.93 -19.87 -22.31
C PHE A 11 29.44 -18.77 -23.27
N ALA A 12 28.22 -18.84 -23.80
CA ALA A 12 27.75 -17.88 -24.80
C ALA A 12 26.51 -17.13 -24.31
N ARG A 13 26.39 -15.86 -24.72
CA ARG A 13 25.15 -15.09 -24.53
C ARG A 13 24.02 -15.75 -25.34
N ASN A 14 22.92 -16.08 -24.68
CA ASN A 14 21.67 -16.43 -25.35
C ASN A 14 20.99 -15.11 -25.76
N LEU A 15 20.94 -14.86 -27.07
CA LEU A 15 20.47 -13.61 -27.66
C LEU A 15 19.42 -13.92 -28.73
N ILE A 16 18.28 -13.24 -28.67
CA ILE A 16 17.24 -13.27 -29.71
C ILE A 16 17.32 -11.95 -30.47
N PHE A 17 17.47 -12.02 -31.80
CA PHE A 17 17.25 -10.87 -32.67
C PHE A 17 15.80 -10.87 -33.15
N LEU A 18 15.02 -9.90 -32.70
CA LEU A 18 13.64 -9.68 -33.13
C LEU A 18 13.59 -8.52 -34.12
N LEU A 19 13.33 -8.80 -35.40
CA LEU A 19 13.17 -7.77 -36.43
C LEU A 19 11.69 -7.60 -36.76
N THR A 20 11.18 -6.37 -36.75
CA THR A 20 9.80 -6.05 -37.12
C THR A 20 9.72 -4.77 -37.97
N GLY A 21 8.79 -4.79 -38.92
CA GLY A 21 8.32 -3.60 -39.66
C GLY A 21 6.82 -3.36 -39.41
N GLN A 22 6.33 -3.74 -38.23
CA GLN A 22 4.96 -3.54 -37.78
C GLN A 22 5.02 -2.84 -36.42
N ASP A 23 4.28 -1.73 -36.29
CA ASP A 23 4.19 -0.92 -35.07
C ASP A 23 3.77 -1.73 -33.85
N LYS A 24 2.83 -2.68 -34.04
CA LYS A 24 2.32 -3.57 -33.00
C LYS A 24 2.09 -4.99 -33.49
N SER A 25 2.30 -5.97 -32.62
CA SER A 25 1.89 -7.35 -32.85
C SER A 25 0.38 -7.53 -32.59
N LYS A 26 -0.14 -8.74 -32.85
CA LYS A 26 -1.55 -9.06 -32.61
C LYS A 26 -1.88 -9.28 -31.14
N ASP A 27 -0.87 -9.59 -30.32
CA ASP A 27 -1.00 -9.77 -28.89
C ASP A 27 0.24 -9.20 -28.22
N THR A 28 0.25 -7.88 -28.10
CA THR A 28 1.39 -7.09 -27.59
C THR A 28 1.84 -7.55 -26.20
N PHE A 29 0.92 -8.15 -25.46
CA PHE A 29 1.14 -8.57 -24.11
C PHE A 29 1.71 -9.97 -23.96
N ASP A 30 1.18 -10.95 -24.70
CA ASP A 30 1.79 -12.28 -24.73
C ASP A 30 3.23 -12.19 -25.28
N ALA A 31 3.49 -11.26 -26.21
CA ALA A 31 4.84 -10.92 -26.66
C ALA A 31 5.71 -10.38 -25.51
N TRP A 32 5.24 -9.35 -24.79
CA TRP A 32 5.96 -8.77 -23.65
C TRP A 32 6.22 -9.78 -22.52
N ALA A 33 5.21 -10.57 -22.13
CA ALA A 33 5.37 -11.59 -21.09
C ALA A 33 6.38 -12.68 -21.50
N ALA A 34 6.42 -13.05 -22.79
CA ALA A 34 7.44 -13.94 -23.31
C ALA A 34 8.84 -13.31 -23.31
N ALA A 35 8.96 -12.00 -23.58
CA ALA A 35 10.22 -11.26 -23.49
C ALA A 35 10.74 -11.19 -22.05
N GLN A 36 9.91 -10.80 -21.08
CA GLN A 36 10.31 -10.75 -19.66
C GLN A 36 10.70 -12.13 -19.12
N LYS A 37 9.96 -13.18 -19.50
CA LYS A 37 10.33 -14.55 -19.12
C LYS A 37 11.67 -14.97 -19.72
N ALA A 38 11.90 -14.65 -20.99
CA ALA A 38 13.17 -14.93 -21.65
C ALA A 38 14.32 -14.19 -20.96
N GLU A 39 14.15 -12.90 -20.65
CA GLU A 39 15.12 -12.09 -19.91
C GLU A 39 15.44 -12.67 -18.52
N ALA A 40 14.42 -13.10 -17.77
CA ALA A 40 14.56 -13.76 -16.47
C ALA A 40 15.28 -15.13 -16.56
N GLU A 41 15.09 -15.88 -17.64
CA GLU A 41 15.86 -17.11 -17.95
C GLU A 41 17.30 -16.80 -18.44
N GLY A 42 17.67 -15.52 -18.55
CA GLY A 42 18.93 -15.10 -19.14
C GLY A 42 18.92 -15.27 -20.65
N ILE A 43 17.99 -14.63 -21.34
CA ILE A 43 17.96 -14.54 -22.80
C ILE A 43 17.73 -13.06 -23.12
N ASN A 44 18.76 -12.39 -23.62
CA ASN A 44 18.65 -10.99 -23.97
C ASN A 44 17.85 -10.88 -25.29
N LEU A 45 16.93 -9.91 -25.40
CA LEU A 45 16.21 -9.60 -26.63
C LEU A 45 16.80 -8.34 -27.26
N PHE A 46 17.48 -8.50 -28.39
CA PHE A 46 17.88 -7.40 -29.25
C PHE A 46 16.79 -7.16 -30.30
N THR A 47 16.23 -5.96 -30.36
CA THR A 47 15.11 -5.63 -31.23
C THR A 47 15.53 -4.65 -32.34
N VAL A 48 14.95 -4.83 -33.53
CA VAL A 48 15.15 -3.94 -34.68
C VAL A 48 13.79 -3.55 -35.25
N GLY A 49 13.45 -2.26 -35.11
CA GLY A 49 12.25 -1.66 -35.67
C GLY A 49 12.54 -0.99 -37.00
N ILE A 50 11.77 -1.31 -38.04
CA ILE A 50 11.95 -0.77 -39.39
C ILE A 50 10.70 0.02 -39.80
N ASN A 51 10.85 1.34 -40.01
CA ASN A 51 9.76 2.27 -40.34
C ASN A 51 8.60 2.29 -39.33
N LEU A 52 8.92 2.20 -38.04
CA LEU A 52 7.89 2.19 -37.00
C LEU A 52 7.43 3.62 -36.67
N ASN A 53 6.12 3.84 -36.65
CA ASN A 53 5.49 5.08 -36.17
C ASN A 53 5.23 5.04 -34.65
N ASP A 54 4.99 3.84 -34.12
CA ASP A 54 4.91 3.55 -32.69
C ASP A 54 5.94 2.47 -32.36
N THR A 55 6.81 2.77 -31.39
CA THR A 55 7.92 1.90 -30.99
C THR A 55 7.69 1.27 -29.62
N MET A 56 6.61 1.63 -28.93
CA MET A 56 6.44 1.29 -27.51
C MET A 56 6.44 -0.21 -27.23
N GLU A 57 5.77 -1.03 -28.05
CA GLU A 57 5.85 -2.50 -27.86
C GLU A 57 7.28 -3.01 -28.08
N LEU A 58 8.00 -2.45 -29.05
CA LEU A 58 9.39 -2.83 -29.29
C LEU A 58 10.30 -2.49 -28.09
N ASP A 59 10.03 -1.36 -27.44
CA ASP A 59 10.73 -0.88 -26.26
C ASP A 59 10.44 -1.75 -25.03
N GLU A 60 9.19 -2.21 -24.89
CA GLU A 60 8.79 -3.20 -23.88
C GLU A 60 9.38 -4.60 -24.16
N LEU A 61 9.63 -4.97 -25.42
CA LEU A 61 10.27 -6.24 -25.80
C LEU A 61 11.80 -6.23 -25.72
N SER A 62 12.42 -5.06 -25.65
CA SER A 62 13.87 -4.90 -25.57
C SER A 62 14.41 -5.19 -24.18
N THR A 63 15.49 -5.97 -24.11
CA THR A 63 16.29 -6.02 -22.88
C THR A 63 16.79 -4.62 -22.54
N HIS A 64 16.71 -4.25 -21.27
CA HIS A 64 17.20 -2.95 -20.83
C HIS A 64 18.70 -3.02 -20.49
N PRO A 65 19.49 -1.99 -20.80
CA PRO A 65 19.09 -0.67 -21.31
C PRO A 65 18.80 -0.61 -22.82
N ILE A 66 17.71 0.07 -23.18
CA ILE A 66 17.16 0.14 -24.55
C ILE A 66 18.18 0.67 -25.56
N GLU A 67 19.02 1.63 -25.19
CA GLU A 67 20.08 2.19 -26.05
C GLU A 67 21.15 1.15 -26.47
N THR A 68 21.24 0.03 -25.75
CA THR A 68 22.12 -1.10 -26.11
C THR A 68 21.39 -2.15 -26.94
N TYR A 69 20.15 -2.50 -26.61
CA TYR A 69 19.45 -3.64 -27.22
C TYR A 69 18.34 -3.29 -28.22
N ARG A 70 18.08 -2.01 -28.51
CA ARG A 70 17.13 -1.59 -29.55
C ARG A 70 17.83 -0.79 -30.64
N GLN A 71 17.54 -1.12 -31.90
CA GLN A 71 17.85 -0.27 -33.05
C GLN A 71 16.57 0.09 -33.81
N LEU A 72 16.47 1.34 -34.25
CA LEU A 72 15.42 1.81 -35.16
C LEU A 72 16.03 2.17 -36.52
N ILE A 73 15.35 1.83 -37.60
CA ILE A 73 15.79 2.05 -38.99
C ILE A 73 14.65 2.69 -39.77
N ASN A 74 14.89 3.88 -40.36
CA ASN A 74 13.94 4.54 -41.26
C ASN A 74 14.46 4.44 -42.70
N THR A 75 13.72 3.77 -43.58
CA THR A 75 14.11 3.48 -44.97
C THR A 75 13.80 4.62 -45.94
N ASP A 76 13.50 5.83 -45.44
CA ASP A 76 13.55 7.06 -46.22
C ASP A 76 15.00 7.43 -46.60
N GLN A 77 15.99 6.80 -45.94
CA GLN A 77 17.41 6.84 -46.32
C GLN A 77 17.76 5.76 -47.35
N PRO A 78 18.74 6.01 -48.24
CA PRO A 78 19.02 5.14 -49.39
C PRO A 78 19.48 3.73 -48.98
N PRO A 79 19.21 2.69 -49.79
CA PRO A 79 19.41 1.27 -49.43
C PRO A 79 20.87 0.82 -49.23
N ALA A 80 21.84 1.74 -49.29
CA ALA A 80 23.23 1.47 -48.94
C ALA A 80 23.48 1.40 -47.42
N GLU A 81 22.62 1.98 -46.59
CA GLU A 81 22.83 2.07 -45.13
C GLU A 81 22.36 0.81 -44.36
N LEU A 82 21.51 -0.04 -44.95
CA LEU A 82 21.07 -1.32 -44.35
C LEU A 82 22.20 -2.35 -44.17
N ASN A 83 23.27 -2.29 -44.99
CA ASN A 83 24.44 -3.15 -44.84
C ASN A 83 25.47 -2.59 -43.84
N LEU A 84 25.51 -1.26 -43.65
CA LEU A 84 26.36 -0.62 -42.65
C LEU A 84 25.78 -0.81 -41.24
N THR A 85 24.47 -0.58 -41.09
CA THR A 85 23.76 -0.74 -39.81
C THR A 85 23.87 -2.15 -39.22
N LEU A 86 23.82 -3.24 -40.00
CA LEU A 86 23.97 -4.59 -39.43
C LEU A 86 25.36 -4.82 -38.78
N SER A 87 26.40 -4.21 -39.35
CA SER A 87 27.77 -4.30 -38.84
C SER A 87 27.94 -3.48 -37.56
N GLU A 88 27.35 -2.28 -37.51
CA GLU A 88 27.33 -1.42 -36.33
C GLU A 88 26.44 -1.99 -35.20
N ILE A 89 25.31 -2.61 -35.53
CA ILE A 89 24.42 -3.32 -34.60
C ILE A 89 25.19 -4.45 -33.90
N LEU A 90 25.89 -5.30 -34.67
CA LEU A 90 26.69 -6.38 -34.09
C LEU A 90 27.89 -5.84 -33.29
N GLY A 91 28.52 -4.75 -33.73
CA GLY A 91 29.60 -4.09 -33.01
C GLY A 91 29.18 -3.59 -31.62
N ARG A 92 28.05 -2.89 -31.49
CA ARG A 92 27.57 -2.40 -30.18
C ARG A 92 27.31 -3.51 -29.17
N ILE A 93 26.89 -4.68 -29.63
CA ILE A 93 26.64 -5.86 -28.78
C ILE A 93 27.97 -6.44 -28.26
N ASP A 94 29.05 -6.31 -29.03
CA ASP A 94 30.41 -6.72 -28.64
C ASP A 94 31.07 -5.66 -27.72
N ASP A 95 30.92 -4.37 -28.04
CA ASP A 95 31.56 -3.25 -27.33
C ASP A 95 30.96 -2.97 -25.94
N ASN A 96 29.63 -3.09 -25.77
CA ASN A 96 28.99 -2.92 -24.46
C ASN A 96 29.06 -4.22 -23.65
N VAL A 97 30.20 -4.40 -22.96
CA VAL A 97 30.44 -5.53 -22.05
C VAL A 97 29.65 -5.37 -20.76
N GLU A 98 28.37 -5.77 -20.77
CA GLU A 98 27.80 -6.43 -19.58
C GLU A 98 28.71 -7.61 -19.20
N PRO A 99 28.96 -7.84 -17.89
CA PRO A 99 29.84 -8.91 -17.44
C PRO A 99 29.39 -10.26 -17.97
N GLU A 100 30.35 -11.08 -18.43
CA GLU A 100 30.08 -12.43 -18.94
C GLU A 100 29.17 -13.20 -17.97
N ARG A 101 28.04 -13.70 -18.45
CA ARG A 101 27.19 -14.56 -17.61
C ARG A 101 27.98 -15.82 -17.26
N PRO A 102 28.25 -16.09 -15.98
CA PRO A 102 29.29 -17.02 -15.61
C PRO A 102 28.76 -18.45 -15.58
N ARG A 103 28.66 -19.08 -16.76
CA ARG A 103 28.77 -20.53 -16.92
C ARG A 103 29.93 -20.78 -17.90
N LYS A 104 30.84 -21.70 -17.60
CA LYS A 104 32.18 -21.68 -18.24
C LYS A 104 32.29 -22.31 -19.63
N GLY A 105 33.18 -21.71 -20.40
CA GLY A 105 33.93 -22.28 -21.52
C GLY A 105 35.34 -21.70 -21.47
N PRO A 106 36.34 -22.36 -22.06
CA PRO A 106 37.73 -22.21 -21.59
C PRO A 106 38.42 -20.95 -22.13
N THR A 107 38.20 -19.81 -21.48
CA THR A 107 39.13 -18.67 -21.49
C THR A 107 40.27 -18.93 -20.50
N GLY A 108 41.43 -18.28 -20.72
CA GLY A 108 42.71 -18.62 -20.06
C GLY A 108 42.84 -18.29 -18.57
N GLU A 109 41.76 -17.92 -17.88
CA GLU A 109 41.74 -17.99 -16.42
C GLU A 109 41.60 -19.45 -15.99
N ASN A 110 42.44 -19.92 -15.06
CA ASN A 110 42.37 -21.29 -14.55
C ASN A 110 40.91 -21.61 -14.15
N PRO A 111 40.25 -22.60 -14.79
CA PRO A 111 38.85 -22.85 -14.52
C PRO A 111 38.59 -23.40 -13.11
N ASP A 112 39.62 -23.86 -12.42
CA ASP A 112 39.60 -24.32 -11.02
C ASP A 112 40.01 -23.22 -10.02
N ALA A 113 40.20 -21.97 -10.47
CA ALA A 113 40.47 -20.84 -9.60
C ALA A 113 39.21 -20.45 -8.82
N ASN A 114 39.16 -20.89 -7.56
CA ASN A 114 38.06 -20.63 -6.62
C ASN A 114 37.72 -19.14 -6.54
N LYS A 115 36.57 -18.76 -7.09
CA LYS A 115 36.08 -17.38 -7.18
C LYS A 115 35.58 -16.84 -5.84
N CYS A 116 35.32 -17.71 -4.86
CA CYS A 116 35.04 -17.33 -3.49
C CYS A 116 36.29 -16.94 -2.68
N ALA A 117 37.51 -17.18 -3.19
CA ALA A 117 38.74 -16.82 -2.50
C ALA A 117 38.90 -15.30 -2.25
N SER A 118 38.33 -14.46 -3.13
CA SER A 118 38.26 -13.01 -2.97
C SER A 118 37.21 -12.53 -1.97
N LYS A 119 36.37 -13.45 -1.44
CA LYS A 119 35.22 -13.18 -0.55
C LYS A 119 34.26 -12.10 -1.10
N PRO A 120 33.69 -12.30 -2.29
CA PRO A 120 32.82 -11.30 -2.94
C PRO A 120 31.48 -11.12 -2.23
N CYS A 121 30.96 -12.17 -1.60
CA CYS A 121 29.68 -12.15 -0.90
C CYS A 121 29.76 -11.39 0.42
N GLN A 122 28.87 -10.42 0.61
CA GLN A 122 28.81 -9.53 1.77
C GLN A 122 27.79 -10.01 2.82
N ASN A 123 27.69 -9.28 3.93
CA ASN A 123 26.65 -9.43 4.96
C ASN A 123 26.47 -10.84 5.57
N GLY A 124 27.49 -11.70 5.48
CA GLY A 124 27.46 -13.07 6.01
C GLY A 124 26.89 -14.12 5.04
N ALA A 125 26.60 -13.73 3.80
CA ALA A 125 26.17 -14.62 2.74
C ALA A 125 27.19 -15.75 2.44
N PHE A 126 26.69 -16.93 2.10
CA PHE A 126 27.52 -18.08 1.77
C PHE A 126 27.94 -18.03 0.30
N CYS A 127 29.23 -18.12 0.02
CA CYS A 127 29.76 -18.13 -1.33
C CYS A 127 29.91 -19.57 -1.84
N ILE A 128 29.19 -19.90 -2.91
CA ILE A 128 29.35 -21.15 -3.66
C ILE A 128 30.29 -20.87 -4.83
N ASP A 129 31.40 -21.59 -4.89
CA ASP A 129 32.32 -21.53 -6.03
C ASP A 129 31.69 -22.22 -7.24
N GLY A 130 31.72 -21.56 -8.39
CA GLY A 130 31.12 -22.02 -9.63
C GLY A 130 32.16 -22.19 -10.73
N ILE A 131 31.78 -22.86 -11.82
CA ILE A 131 32.65 -22.98 -12.98
C ILE A 131 32.62 -21.63 -13.73
N GLY A 132 33.45 -20.68 -13.25
CA GLY A 132 33.64 -19.31 -13.79
C GLY A 132 33.01 -18.24 -12.91
N SER A 133 31.94 -18.66 -12.22
CA SER A 133 31.13 -17.92 -11.29
C SER A 133 31.63 -18.03 -9.87
N TYR A 134 31.14 -17.14 -9.03
CA TYR A 134 30.61 -17.53 -7.74
C TYR A 134 29.09 -17.31 -7.77
N GLN A 135 28.38 -17.95 -6.86
CA GLN A 135 27.01 -17.60 -6.51
C GLN A 135 26.97 -17.27 -5.01
N CYS A 136 26.45 -16.09 -4.66
CA CYS A 136 26.17 -15.76 -3.27
C CYS A 136 24.78 -16.29 -2.91
N VAL A 137 24.70 -17.14 -1.89
CA VAL A 137 23.44 -17.46 -1.21
C VAL A 137 23.27 -16.45 -0.09
N CYS A 138 22.37 -15.49 -0.30
CA CYS A 138 22.16 -14.39 0.63
C CYS A 138 21.54 -14.87 1.94
N THR A 139 21.93 -14.23 3.04
CA THR A 139 21.20 -14.30 4.31
C THR A 139 19.94 -13.45 4.22
N ASN A 140 18.84 -13.91 4.82
CA ASN A 140 17.56 -13.19 4.86
C ASN A 140 17.74 -11.71 5.22
N GLY A 141 17.03 -10.83 4.50
CA GLY A 141 17.14 -9.38 4.62
C GLY A 141 18.21 -8.73 3.73
N PHE A 142 18.93 -9.50 2.90
CA PHE A 142 19.90 -9.01 1.93
C PHE A 142 19.70 -9.63 0.54
N HIS A 143 20.01 -8.88 -0.50
CA HIS A 143 19.82 -9.28 -1.90
C HIS A 143 20.84 -8.63 -2.84
N GLY A 144 20.75 -8.93 -4.14
CA GLY A 144 21.71 -8.52 -5.16
C GLY A 144 22.85 -9.51 -5.35
N GLN A 145 23.61 -9.37 -6.44
CA GLN A 145 24.63 -10.35 -6.86
C GLN A 145 25.67 -10.67 -5.76
N ASN A 146 26.00 -9.69 -4.92
CA ASN A 146 26.96 -9.80 -3.84
C ASN A 146 26.31 -9.82 -2.45
N CYS A 147 24.98 -9.89 -2.37
CA CYS A 147 24.20 -9.71 -1.14
C CYS A 147 24.52 -8.38 -0.42
N ASP A 148 24.86 -7.36 -1.19
CA ASP A 148 25.29 -6.02 -0.76
C ASP A 148 24.13 -5.05 -0.54
N LYS A 149 22.96 -5.33 -1.14
CA LYS A 149 21.74 -4.54 -0.96
C LYS A 149 20.93 -5.09 0.21
N LYS A 150 20.33 -4.21 1.01
CA LYS A 150 19.47 -4.55 2.13
C LYS A 150 18.01 -4.49 1.70
N CYS A 151 17.22 -5.49 2.08
CA CYS A 151 15.77 -5.48 1.89
C CYS A 151 15.07 -4.42 2.76
N GLY A 152 13.82 -4.11 2.41
CA GLY A 152 12.90 -3.32 3.23
C GLY A 152 12.44 -4.06 4.51
N ASP A 153 11.47 -3.48 5.20
CA ASP A 153 10.78 -4.18 6.29
C ASP A 153 9.91 -5.34 5.72
N PRO A 154 9.70 -6.44 6.45
CA PRO A 154 8.83 -7.52 5.99
C PRO A 154 7.41 -7.04 5.66
N ALA A 155 6.85 -7.56 4.55
CA ALA A 155 5.53 -7.18 4.05
C ALA A 155 4.69 -8.38 3.60
N ASP A 156 3.38 -8.30 3.83
CA ASP A 156 2.38 -9.22 3.28
C ASP A 156 1.60 -8.49 2.17
N ALA A 157 1.76 -8.97 0.94
CA ALA A 157 1.29 -8.31 -0.27
C ALA A 157 0.16 -9.11 -0.94
N VAL A 158 -0.98 -8.45 -1.17
CA VAL A 158 -2.14 -9.03 -1.84
C VAL A 158 -2.39 -8.34 -3.18
N PHE A 159 -2.35 -9.13 -4.26
CA PHE A 159 -2.74 -8.69 -5.59
C PHE A 159 -4.25 -8.84 -5.75
N VAL A 160 -4.97 -7.72 -5.85
CA VAL A 160 -6.43 -7.68 -6.02
C VAL A 160 -6.76 -7.33 -7.46
N MET A 161 -7.36 -8.26 -8.20
CA MET A 161 -7.57 -8.12 -9.64
C MET A 161 -9.06 -8.07 -10.02
N ASN A 162 -9.47 -6.98 -10.67
CA ASN A 162 -10.79 -6.87 -11.29
C ASN A 162 -10.87 -7.79 -12.53
N THR A 163 -11.85 -8.68 -12.58
CA THR A 163 -12.19 -9.53 -13.74
C THR A 163 -13.59 -9.24 -14.28
N SER A 164 -14.13 -8.06 -13.99
CA SER A 164 -15.46 -7.65 -14.47
C SER A 164 -15.47 -7.44 -15.99
N GLU A 165 -16.68 -7.34 -16.54
CA GLU A 165 -16.91 -6.99 -17.95
C GLU A 165 -16.32 -5.63 -18.36
N GLY A 166 -16.02 -4.75 -17.40
CA GLY A 166 -15.32 -3.48 -17.66
C GLY A 166 -13.88 -3.68 -18.12
N ILE A 167 -13.18 -4.67 -17.56
CA ILE A 167 -11.80 -5.00 -17.89
C ILE A 167 -11.75 -5.81 -19.21
N GLY A 168 -12.54 -6.87 -19.31
CA GLY A 168 -12.47 -7.81 -20.44
C GLY A 168 -11.29 -8.79 -20.35
N GLU A 169 -11.37 -9.90 -21.09
CA GLU A 169 -10.42 -11.00 -20.96
C GLU A 169 -9.01 -10.66 -21.49
N TYR A 170 -8.91 -9.90 -22.58
CA TYR A 170 -7.64 -9.43 -23.13
C TYR A 170 -6.87 -8.58 -22.12
N THR A 171 -7.50 -7.53 -21.61
CA THR A 171 -6.92 -6.64 -20.59
C THR A 171 -6.63 -7.41 -19.30
N PHE A 172 -7.44 -8.39 -18.92
CA PHE A 172 -7.13 -9.22 -17.75
C PHE A 172 -5.89 -10.09 -17.93
N ARG A 173 -5.60 -10.61 -19.14
CA ARG A 173 -4.29 -11.23 -19.41
C ARG A 173 -3.16 -10.22 -19.21
N ARG A 174 -3.32 -8.96 -19.66
CA ARG A 174 -2.37 -7.87 -19.40
C ARG A 174 -2.10 -7.64 -17.91
N ILE A 175 -3.16 -7.65 -17.10
CA ILE A 175 -3.03 -7.51 -15.65
C ILE A 175 -2.19 -8.66 -15.07
N LYS A 176 -2.48 -9.91 -15.45
CA LYS A 176 -1.81 -11.09 -14.89
C LYS A 176 -0.30 -11.07 -15.09
N GLY A 177 0.20 -10.88 -16.30
CA GLY A 177 1.65 -10.88 -16.51
C GLY A 177 2.33 -9.64 -15.91
N TYR A 178 1.62 -8.52 -15.72
CA TYR A 178 2.17 -7.42 -14.93
C TYR A 178 2.29 -7.79 -13.45
N VAL A 179 1.34 -8.55 -12.90
CA VAL A 179 1.48 -9.19 -11.58
C VAL A 179 2.65 -10.17 -11.55
N ASP A 180 2.80 -11.01 -12.56
CA ASP A 180 3.88 -11.99 -12.71
C ASP A 180 5.26 -11.33 -12.67
N TYR A 181 5.45 -10.30 -13.49
CA TYR A 181 6.64 -9.46 -13.53
C TYR A 181 6.93 -8.79 -12.17
N LEU A 182 5.93 -8.16 -11.55
CA LEU A 182 6.09 -7.53 -10.24
C LEU A 182 6.53 -8.56 -9.19
N VAL A 183 5.92 -9.74 -9.15
CA VAL A 183 6.33 -10.84 -8.24
C VAL A 183 7.78 -11.25 -8.50
N GLY A 184 8.20 -11.34 -9.77
CA GLY A 184 9.60 -11.58 -10.14
C GLY A 184 10.58 -10.51 -9.62
N GLN A 185 10.12 -9.27 -9.43
CA GLN A 185 10.91 -8.19 -8.84
C GLN A 185 10.83 -8.11 -7.31
N MET A 186 9.96 -8.87 -6.64
CA MET A 186 9.72 -8.76 -5.19
C MET A 186 10.76 -9.49 -4.32
N ILE A 187 11.59 -10.38 -4.88
CA ILE A 187 12.69 -11.06 -4.16
C ILE A 187 12.15 -11.75 -2.87
N VAL A 188 11.08 -12.53 -3.05
CA VAL A 188 10.25 -13.05 -1.94
C VAL A 188 10.99 -14.07 -1.06
N GLU A 189 12.00 -14.74 -1.62
CA GLU A 189 12.80 -15.78 -0.97
C GLU A 189 13.78 -15.17 0.06
N GLU A 190 14.40 -14.03 -0.25
CA GLU A 190 15.37 -13.37 0.62
C GLU A 190 14.79 -12.22 1.47
N CYS A 191 13.79 -11.49 0.98
CA CYS A 191 13.29 -10.26 1.63
C CYS A 191 12.11 -10.47 2.60
N ASP A 192 11.75 -11.71 2.95
CA ASP A 192 10.66 -12.06 3.87
C ASP A 192 9.31 -11.38 3.49
N ILE A 193 9.03 -11.34 2.18
CA ILE A 193 7.80 -10.82 1.59
C ILE A 193 6.87 -12.00 1.26
N ARG A 194 5.63 -11.96 1.72
CA ARG A 194 4.63 -12.99 1.38
C ARG A 194 3.66 -12.46 0.34
N VAL A 195 3.51 -13.19 -0.75
CA VAL A 195 2.57 -12.83 -1.82
C VAL A 195 1.29 -13.66 -1.73
N SER A 196 0.18 -13.04 -2.10
CA SER A 196 -1.15 -13.61 -2.16
C SER A 196 -1.94 -12.99 -3.30
N ALA A 197 -2.95 -13.68 -3.83
CA ALA A 197 -3.78 -13.15 -4.89
C ALA A 197 -5.27 -13.45 -4.69
N MET A 198 -6.10 -12.45 -4.99
CA MET A 198 -7.53 -12.59 -5.13
C MET A 198 -8.02 -11.86 -6.38
N LYS A 199 -9.12 -12.34 -6.94
CA LYS A 199 -9.85 -11.64 -8.00
C LYS A 199 -11.23 -11.23 -7.54
N TYR A 200 -11.87 -10.33 -8.26
CA TYR A 200 -13.28 -10.03 -8.07
C TYR A 200 -13.99 -9.71 -9.39
N SER A 201 -15.21 -10.21 -9.51
CA SER A 201 -16.22 -9.64 -10.41
C SER A 201 -17.48 -9.42 -9.61
N SER A 202 -18.59 -10.13 -9.89
CA SER A 202 -19.84 -10.03 -9.11
C SER A 202 -19.65 -10.47 -7.65
N SER A 203 -18.60 -11.22 -7.36
CA SER A 203 -18.19 -11.64 -6.02
C SER A 203 -16.65 -11.71 -5.94
N PRO A 204 -16.08 -11.51 -4.73
CA PRO A 204 -14.66 -11.73 -4.48
C PRO A 204 -14.32 -13.22 -4.47
N MET A 205 -13.14 -13.58 -4.95
CA MET A 205 -12.63 -14.95 -5.01
C MET A 205 -11.14 -14.97 -4.65
N VAL A 206 -10.80 -15.52 -3.49
CA VAL A 206 -9.42 -15.83 -3.11
C VAL A 206 -8.86 -16.86 -4.08
N GLN A 207 -7.63 -16.69 -4.57
CA GLN A 207 -6.99 -17.67 -5.48
C GLN A 207 -5.94 -18.49 -4.73
N PHE A 208 -5.16 -17.85 -3.85
CA PHE A 208 -4.31 -18.50 -2.85
C PHE A 208 -4.11 -17.55 -1.66
N ASN A 209 -3.80 -18.10 -0.48
CA ASN A 209 -3.65 -17.32 0.76
C ASN A 209 -2.22 -16.79 0.97
N ILE A 210 -2.06 -15.84 1.90
CA ILE A 210 -0.78 -15.26 2.27
C ILE A 210 0.16 -16.35 2.81
N GLY A 211 1.37 -16.44 2.25
CA GLY A 211 2.38 -17.42 2.67
C GLY A 211 2.07 -18.87 2.32
N GLN A 212 1.06 -19.14 1.49
CA GLN A 212 0.76 -20.47 0.94
C GLN A 212 1.89 -20.99 0.04
N TYR A 213 2.58 -20.07 -0.63
CA TYR A 213 3.76 -20.30 -1.46
C TYR A 213 4.85 -19.32 -1.03
N GLN A 214 6.13 -19.71 -1.16
CA GLN A 214 7.28 -18.96 -0.64
C GLN A 214 8.40 -18.78 -1.67
N ASP A 215 8.31 -19.45 -2.82
CA ASP A 215 9.24 -19.33 -3.94
C ASP A 215 8.60 -18.55 -5.09
N THR A 216 9.41 -17.72 -5.77
CA THR A 216 8.96 -16.85 -6.85
C THR A 216 8.26 -17.65 -7.97
N ASN A 217 8.84 -18.79 -8.35
CA ASN A 217 8.39 -19.63 -9.47
C ASN A 217 7.00 -20.27 -9.28
N THR A 218 6.67 -20.71 -8.06
CA THR A 218 5.34 -21.24 -7.78
C THR A 218 4.31 -20.13 -7.68
N ILE A 219 4.67 -18.96 -7.15
CA ILE A 219 3.75 -17.80 -7.09
C ILE A 219 3.40 -17.32 -8.49
N THR A 220 4.40 -17.12 -9.37
CA THR A 220 4.19 -16.74 -10.79
C THR A 220 3.34 -17.78 -11.53
N SER A 221 3.67 -19.08 -11.39
CA SER A 221 2.85 -20.15 -11.96
C SER A 221 1.40 -20.13 -11.46
N MET A 222 1.17 -19.89 -10.16
CA MET A 222 -0.17 -19.80 -9.58
C MET A 222 -0.93 -18.54 -10.01
N VAL A 223 -0.24 -17.42 -10.25
CA VAL A 223 -0.81 -16.21 -10.87
C VAL A 223 -1.24 -16.49 -12.31
N ASP A 224 -0.43 -17.23 -13.09
CA ASP A 224 -0.80 -17.58 -14.46
C ASP A 224 -2.03 -18.52 -14.53
N HIS A 225 -2.24 -19.38 -13.54
CA HIS A 225 -3.44 -20.22 -13.48
C HIS A 225 -4.74 -19.46 -13.10
N ILE A 226 -4.68 -18.17 -12.78
CA ILE A 226 -5.88 -17.37 -12.46
C ILE A 226 -6.68 -17.10 -13.74
N GLY A 227 -7.84 -17.76 -13.88
CA GLY A 227 -8.75 -17.55 -15.01
C GLY A 227 -9.62 -16.29 -14.90
N TYR A 228 -9.96 -15.69 -16.05
CA TYR A 228 -10.94 -14.61 -16.14
C TYR A 228 -12.34 -15.05 -15.66
N THR A 229 -13.16 -14.14 -15.15
CA THR A 229 -14.51 -14.47 -14.65
C THR A 229 -15.46 -13.29 -14.82
N LYS A 230 -16.12 -13.24 -15.97
CA LYS A 230 -17.06 -12.17 -16.36
C LYS A 230 -18.14 -11.93 -15.28
N GLY A 231 -18.39 -10.67 -14.95
CA GLY A 231 -19.42 -10.24 -14.00
C GLY A 231 -19.46 -8.72 -13.83
N LYS A 232 -20.32 -8.23 -12.94
CA LYS A 232 -20.37 -6.81 -12.56
C LYS A 232 -19.31 -6.51 -11.49
N ALA A 233 -18.61 -5.38 -11.54
CA ALA A 233 -17.58 -5.09 -10.54
C ALA A 233 -18.17 -4.87 -9.12
N ASN A 234 -17.81 -5.74 -8.17
CA ASN A 234 -18.18 -5.65 -6.75
C ASN A 234 -16.97 -5.26 -5.89
N MET A 235 -16.56 -3.98 -5.99
CA MET A 235 -15.35 -3.48 -5.32
C MET A 235 -15.52 -3.42 -3.79
N ALA A 236 -16.71 -3.03 -3.29
CA ALA A 236 -17.05 -3.12 -1.88
C ALA A 236 -16.87 -4.55 -1.30
N GLY A 237 -17.28 -5.58 -2.06
CA GLY A 237 -17.06 -6.98 -1.71
C GLY A 237 -15.59 -7.38 -1.70
N ALA A 238 -14.78 -6.81 -2.60
CA ALA A 238 -13.33 -7.02 -2.61
C ALA A 238 -12.65 -6.43 -1.36
N PHE A 239 -12.96 -5.17 -0.98
CA PHE A 239 -12.43 -4.54 0.23
C PHE A 239 -12.86 -5.26 1.52
N ARG A 240 -14.12 -5.72 1.59
CA ARG A 240 -14.56 -6.57 2.70
C ARG A 240 -13.76 -7.88 2.75
N SER A 241 -13.58 -8.55 1.62
CA SER A 241 -12.83 -9.80 1.52
C SER A 241 -11.34 -9.63 1.82
N LEU A 242 -10.73 -8.49 1.50
CA LEU A 242 -9.36 -8.17 1.92
C LEU A 242 -9.24 -8.28 3.45
N ARG A 243 -10.11 -7.60 4.20
CA ARG A 243 -10.12 -7.62 5.67
C ARG A 243 -10.52 -8.96 6.28
N THR A 244 -11.50 -9.65 5.70
CA THR A 244 -12.06 -10.84 6.35
C THR A 244 -11.42 -12.14 5.92
N ASN A 245 -10.85 -12.20 4.70
CA ASN A 245 -10.40 -13.44 4.06
C ASN A 245 -8.90 -13.43 3.71
N MET A 246 -8.30 -12.27 3.42
CA MET A 246 -6.88 -12.17 3.04
C MET A 246 -6.00 -11.79 4.23
N PHE A 247 -6.15 -10.57 4.74
CA PHE A 247 -5.45 -10.05 5.92
C PHE A 247 -6.18 -10.50 7.19
N ASN A 248 -6.08 -11.80 7.46
CA ASN A 248 -6.61 -12.47 8.63
C ASN A 248 -5.62 -13.56 9.10
N GLY A 249 -5.89 -14.21 10.23
CA GLY A 249 -5.02 -15.24 10.81
C GLY A 249 -4.65 -16.46 9.94
N ASN A 250 -5.15 -16.58 8.69
CA ASN A 250 -4.75 -17.60 7.71
C ASN A 250 -3.59 -17.13 6.80
N GLY A 251 -2.57 -16.49 7.37
CA GLY A 251 -1.32 -16.18 6.68
C GLY A 251 -0.73 -14.80 6.98
N ASP A 252 -1.61 -13.83 7.27
CA ASP A 252 -1.29 -12.47 7.74
C ASP A 252 -0.41 -12.54 8.99
N ARG A 253 0.75 -11.90 8.93
CA ARG A 253 1.70 -11.88 10.03
C ARG A 253 1.36 -10.74 11.00
N PRO A 254 1.19 -11.03 12.30
CA PRO A 254 0.85 -9.98 13.27
C PRO A 254 2.00 -8.98 13.37
N ARG A 255 1.73 -7.71 13.05
CA ARG A 255 2.72 -6.63 12.94
C ARG A 255 3.72 -6.91 11.81
N VAL A 256 3.20 -6.97 10.60
CA VAL A 256 3.92 -6.90 9.32
C VAL A 256 3.17 -5.91 8.43
N LYS A 257 3.83 -5.32 7.43
CA LYS A 257 3.20 -4.30 6.58
C LYS A 257 2.21 -4.94 5.61
N ASN A 258 0.93 -4.57 5.70
CA ASN A 258 -0.12 -5.15 4.86
C ASN A 258 -0.41 -4.27 3.65
N VAL A 259 -0.11 -4.76 2.44
CA VAL A 259 -0.17 -4.00 1.19
C VAL A 259 -1.11 -4.66 0.20
N ALA A 260 -2.17 -3.96 -0.20
CA ALA A 260 -3.16 -4.42 -1.17
C ALA A 260 -3.02 -3.66 -2.50
N TYR A 261 -2.47 -4.31 -3.51
CA TYR A 261 -2.32 -3.74 -4.84
C TYR A 261 -3.59 -3.96 -5.69
N LEU A 262 -4.44 -2.93 -5.77
CA LEU A 262 -5.73 -2.95 -6.45
C LEU A 262 -5.61 -2.63 -7.95
N LYS A 263 -5.91 -3.60 -8.82
CA LYS A 263 -5.98 -3.43 -10.28
C LYS A 263 -7.43 -3.33 -10.72
N THR A 264 -7.84 -2.17 -11.24
CA THR A 264 -9.24 -1.90 -11.59
C THR A 264 -9.40 -0.79 -12.63
N ASP A 265 -10.47 -0.82 -13.41
CA ASP A 265 -10.90 0.27 -14.31
C ASP A 265 -11.71 1.36 -13.58
N GLY A 266 -11.86 1.22 -12.26
CA GLY A 266 -12.73 2.06 -11.44
C GLY A 266 -14.21 1.71 -11.57
N SER A 267 -14.59 0.73 -12.40
CA SER A 267 -15.99 0.33 -12.52
C SER A 267 -16.54 -0.18 -11.19
N VAL A 268 -17.74 0.26 -10.86
CA VAL A 268 -18.62 -0.31 -9.84
C VAL A 268 -19.94 -0.69 -10.48
N GLY A 269 -20.47 -1.85 -10.10
CA GLY A 269 -21.76 -2.35 -10.58
C GLY A 269 -22.54 -3.14 -9.52
N VAL A 270 -22.00 -3.23 -8.31
CA VAL A 270 -22.60 -3.86 -7.12
C VAL A 270 -22.16 -3.06 -5.90
N ASN A 271 -23.10 -2.68 -5.03
CA ASN A 271 -22.85 -2.02 -3.74
C ASN A 271 -22.07 -0.69 -3.81
N GLU A 272 -22.29 0.09 -4.88
CA GLU A 272 -21.65 1.39 -5.12
C GLU A 272 -21.71 2.33 -3.90
N ASP A 273 -22.90 2.48 -3.29
CA ASP A 273 -23.15 3.37 -2.14
C ASP A 273 -22.26 3.10 -0.91
N ILE A 274 -21.63 1.92 -0.82
CA ILE A 274 -20.75 1.51 0.29
C ILE A 274 -19.32 1.19 -0.14
N THR A 275 -18.94 1.39 -1.41
CA THR A 275 -17.57 1.07 -1.88
C THR A 275 -16.51 1.86 -1.12
N LEU A 276 -16.69 3.19 -1.00
CA LEU A 276 -15.76 4.04 -0.25
C LEU A 276 -15.75 3.69 1.25
N GLN A 277 -16.89 3.40 1.85
CA GLN A 277 -16.97 2.99 3.26
C GLN A 277 -16.21 1.68 3.52
N GLU A 278 -16.32 0.68 2.63
CA GLU A 278 -15.57 -0.57 2.78
C GLU A 278 -14.06 -0.39 2.52
N ALA A 279 -13.68 0.55 1.65
CA ALA A 279 -12.28 0.94 1.45
C ALA A 279 -11.70 1.65 2.68
N GLU A 280 -12.40 2.62 3.25
CA GLU A 280 -12.04 3.30 4.51
C GLU A 280 -11.85 2.28 5.64
N LEU A 281 -12.79 1.33 5.79
CA LEU A 281 -12.68 0.27 6.79
C LEU A 281 -11.46 -0.63 6.56
N ALA A 282 -11.05 -0.87 5.32
CA ALA A 282 -9.82 -1.63 4.99
C ALA A 282 -8.57 -0.86 5.40
N ILE A 283 -8.51 0.44 5.10
CA ILE A 283 -7.40 1.31 5.48
C ILE A 283 -7.33 1.48 7.01
N GLU A 284 -8.46 1.67 7.70
CA GLU A 284 -8.55 1.66 9.17
C GLU A 284 -8.19 0.30 9.81
N SER A 285 -8.10 -0.77 9.01
CA SER A 285 -7.65 -2.10 9.42
C SER A 285 -6.15 -2.32 9.16
N ASP A 286 -5.37 -1.25 8.96
CA ASP A 286 -3.92 -1.27 8.75
C ASP A 286 -3.49 -1.87 7.39
N ILE A 287 -4.37 -1.81 6.38
CA ILE A 287 -4.11 -2.28 5.01
C ILE A 287 -3.86 -1.07 4.10
N GLN A 288 -2.64 -0.91 3.61
CA GLN A 288 -2.29 0.10 2.62
C GLN A 288 -2.80 -0.34 1.24
N ILE A 289 -3.81 0.33 0.68
CA ILE A 289 -4.35 0.04 -0.65
C ILE A 289 -3.64 0.90 -1.69
N ILE A 290 -2.94 0.27 -2.63
CA ILE A 290 -2.25 0.94 -3.74
C ILE A 290 -3.12 0.80 -5.00
N PRO A 291 -3.79 1.87 -5.46
CA PRO A 291 -4.62 1.83 -6.65
C PRO A 291 -3.79 1.92 -7.94
N ILE A 292 -3.97 0.91 -8.78
CA ILE A 292 -3.46 0.84 -10.15
C ILE A 292 -4.68 0.82 -11.07
N ALA A 293 -5.02 2.00 -11.57
CA ALA A 293 -6.11 2.21 -12.51
C ALA A 293 -5.74 1.65 -13.90
N ILE A 294 -6.70 1.06 -14.61
CA ILE A 294 -6.47 0.45 -15.93
C ILE A 294 -7.53 0.95 -16.90
N GLN A 295 -7.12 1.68 -17.94
CA GLN A 295 -8.03 2.32 -18.92
C GLN A 295 -9.19 3.04 -18.20
N MET A 296 -8.87 3.99 -17.31
CA MET A 296 -9.74 4.38 -16.20
C MET A 296 -11.10 4.93 -16.65
N ARG A 297 -12.17 4.20 -16.33
CA ARG A 297 -13.55 4.55 -16.70
C ARG A 297 -14.26 5.42 -15.68
N ARG A 298 -13.97 5.22 -14.40
CA ARG A 298 -14.49 6.03 -13.29
C ARG A 298 -13.35 6.38 -12.35
N ARG A 299 -13.09 7.68 -12.24
CA ARG A 299 -11.89 8.23 -11.61
C ARG A 299 -12.06 8.54 -10.12
N GLU A 300 -13.24 9.05 -9.75
CA GLU A 300 -13.56 9.58 -8.41
C GLU A 300 -13.25 8.62 -7.26
N GLU A 301 -13.74 7.37 -7.31
CA GLU A 301 -13.53 6.42 -6.20
C GLU A 301 -12.06 6.04 -6.02
N ILE A 302 -11.34 5.85 -7.12
CA ILE A 302 -9.95 5.41 -7.13
C ILE A 302 -9.02 6.54 -6.65
N GLU A 303 -9.27 7.78 -7.10
CA GLU A 303 -8.56 8.96 -6.60
C GLU A 303 -8.86 9.22 -5.13
N ASN A 304 -10.11 9.08 -4.67
CA ASN A 304 -10.45 9.23 -3.25
C ASN A 304 -9.70 8.21 -2.37
N ILE A 305 -9.58 6.95 -2.80
CA ILE A 305 -8.80 5.91 -2.10
C ILE A 305 -7.31 6.26 -2.04
N ALA A 306 -6.74 6.78 -3.14
CA ALA A 306 -5.34 7.24 -3.16
C ALA A 306 -5.12 8.43 -2.21
N LEU A 307 -5.95 9.48 -2.37
CA LEU A 307 -5.86 10.74 -1.62
C LEU A 307 -6.03 10.54 -0.12
N PHE A 308 -6.92 9.66 0.32
CA PHE A 308 -7.13 9.34 1.74
C PHE A 308 -5.86 8.78 2.41
N GLN A 309 -4.97 8.16 1.64
CA GLN A 309 -3.70 7.60 2.10
C GLN A 309 -2.48 8.48 1.76
N GLY A 310 -2.69 9.64 1.13
CA GLY A 310 -1.60 10.49 0.62
C GLY A 310 -0.85 9.92 -0.59
N LEU A 311 -1.41 8.90 -1.25
CA LEU A 311 -0.84 8.26 -2.43
C LEU A 311 -1.28 8.95 -3.73
N LYS A 312 -0.56 8.67 -4.81
CA LYS A 312 -0.98 9.02 -6.17
C LYS A 312 -1.65 7.81 -6.83
N THR A 313 -2.69 8.05 -7.62
CA THR A 313 -3.24 7.03 -8.51
C THR A 313 -2.25 6.79 -9.65
N MET A 314 -1.86 5.54 -9.87
CA MET A 314 -1.14 5.11 -11.06
C MET A 314 -2.15 4.68 -12.12
N GLU A 315 -1.97 5.06 -13.38
CA GLU A 315 -2.84 4.67 -14.50
C GLU A 315 -2.03 3.87 -15.53
N ILE A 316 -2.56 2.71 -15.94
CA ILE A 316 -2.07 1.87 -17.02
C ILE A 316 -3.02 2.03 -18.21
N ASP A 317 -2.51 2.58 -19.29
CA ASP A 317 -3.19 2.68 -20.58
C ASP A 317 -2.41 1.94 -21.69
N ASP A 318 -2.81 2.12 -22.95
CA ASP A 318 -2.16 1.51 -24.12
C ASP A 318 -0.92 2.30 -24.61
N LYS A 319 -0.43 3.23 -23.79
CA LYS A 319 0.78 4.05 -23.96
C LYS A 319 1.75 3.97 -22.76
N THR A 320 1.39 3.20 -21.74
CA THR A 320 2.12 3.11 -20.48
C THR A 320 3.14 1.98 -20.54
N LEU A 321 4.43 2.33 -20.43
CA LEU A 321 5.52 1.35 -20.31
C LEU A 321 5.46 0.67 -18.94
N LEU A 322 5.08 -0.61 -18.91
CA LEU A 322 4.87 -1.33 -17.64
C LEU A 322 6.16 -1.50 -16.83
N TYR A 323 7.30 -1.61 -17.50
CA TYR A 323 8.61 -1.79 -16.86
C TYR A 323 9.00 -0.60 -15.96
N SER A 324 8.78 0.65 -16.41
CA SER A 324 9.21 1.86 -15.68
C SER A 324 8.40 2.12 -14.41
N MET A 325 7.18 1.58 -14.32
CA MET A 325 6.33 1.68 -13.14
C MET A 325 6.76 0.77 -11.98
N LYS A 326 7.73 -0.14 -12.20
CA LYS A 326 8.13 -1.15 -11.20
C LYS A 326 8.55 -0.52 -9.86
N ASP A 327 9.29 0.59 -9.93
CA ASP A 327 9.87 1.23 -8.76
C ASP A 327 8.78 2.00 -7.99
N ASP A 328 7.94 2.79 -8.68
CA ASP A 328 6.78 3.46 -8.08
C ASP A 328 5.78 2.47 -7.44
N VAL A 329 5.58 1.29 -8.03
CA VAL A 329 4.68 0.25 -7.49
C VAL A 329 5.30 -0.48 -6.30
N LEU A 330 6.61 -0.76 -6.31
CA LEU A 330 7.25 -1.57 -5.26
C LEU A 330 7.98 -0.73 -4.19
N GLU A 331 8.08 0.59 -4.35
CA GLU A 331 8.56 1.54 -3.33
C GLU A 331 7.94 1.25 -1.94
N PRO A 332 6.62 1.04 -1.78
CA PRO A 332 6.02 0.82 -0.46
C PRO A 332 6.41 -0.48 0.24
N ILE A 333 7.04 -1.45 -0.44
CA ILE A 333 7.57 -2.69 0.17
C ILE A 333 9.10 -2.69 0.31
N PHE A 334 9.82 -1.93 -0.52
CA PHE A 334 11.29 -1.88 -0.49
C PHE A 334 11.85 -0.75 0.38
N GLU A 335 11.12 0.35 0.58
CA GLU A 335 11.58 1.41 1.48
C GLU A 335 11.46 1.03 2.96
N SER A 336 12.61 0.90 3.63
CA SER A 336 12.67 0.95 5.08
C SER A 336 12.51 2.40 5.55
N VAL A 337 11.27 2.86 5.68
CA VAL A 337 10.96 4.21 6.19
C VAL A 337 11.43 4.31 7.65
N ASP A 338 12.55 5.01 7.89
CA ASP A 338 12.97 5.41 9.24
C ASP A 338 12.01 6.49 9.77
N SER A 339 10.86 5.99 10.18
CA SER A 339 9.74 6.76 10.69
C SER A 339 10.08 7.45 12.01
N CYS A 340 11.19 7.07 12.66
CA CYS A 340 11.76 7.71 13.83
C CYS A 340 12.77 8.83 13.53
N ALA A 341 13.22 9.02 12.28
CA ALA A 341 14.25 9.99 11.91
C ALA A 341 13.92 11.42 12.37
N ASP A 342 12.68 11.86 12.14
CA ASP A 342 12.18 13.19 12.55
C ASP A 342 11.88 13.31 14.06
N SER A 343 12.27 12.31 14.87
CA SER A 343 11.99 12.23 16.30
C SER A 343 10.51 12.50 16.64
N PRO A 344 9.57 11.77 16.01
CA PRO A 344 8.14 12.09 16.07
C PRO A 344 7.59 12.01 17.51
N CYS A 345 8.15 11.15 18.36
CA CYS A 345 7.76 10.96 19.76
C CYS A 345 8.06 12.18 20.63
N ARG A 346 7.01 12.91 21.00
CA ARG A 346 7.08 14.10 21.84
C ARG A 346 7.20 13.74 23.32
N ASN A 347 7.41 14.76 24.16
CA ASN A 347 7.41 14.64 25.63
C ASN A 347 8.36 13.57 26.22
N GLY A 348 9.44 13.23 25.49
CA GLY A 348 10.42 12.23 25.90
C GLY A 348 9.93 10.78 25.81
N GLY A 349 8.89 10.51 25.02
CA GLY A 349 8.55 9.15 24.61
C GLY A 349 9.68 8.53 23.76
N GLN A 350 9.87 7.22 23.85
CA GLN A 350 10.94 6.52 23.15
C GLN A 350 10.44 6.00 21.81
N CYS A 351 11.07 6.43 20.70
CA CYS A 351 10.71 6.00 19.35
C CYS A 351 11.31 4.63 19.02
N LYS A 352 10.53 3.79 18.35
CA LYS A 352 10.97 2.54 17.71
C LYS A 352 10.34 2.46 16.32
N ASN A 353 11.12 2.16 15.29
CA ASN A 353 10.58 1.87 13.96
C ASN A 353 9.72 0.59 14.01
N ASN A 354 8.65 0.58 13.23
CA ASN A 354 7.60 -0.42 13.24
C ASN A 354 6.91 -0.47 11.86
N ASN A 355 7.49 -1.23 10.93
CA ASN A 355 6.92 -1.65 9.64
C ASN A 355 6.40 -0.50 8.76
N GLY A 356 7.29 0.38 8.30
CA GLY A 356 6.91 1.57 7.53
C GLY A 356 6.18 2.65 8.35
N GLY A 357 6.14 2.53 9.68
CA GLY A 357 5.66 3.53 10.62
C GLY A 357 6.53 3.56 11.89
N PHE A 358 6.16 4.39 12.87
CA PHE A 358 6.84 4.46 14.17
C PHE A 358 5.91 4.09 15.33
N LEU A 359 6.49 3.54 16.40
CA LEU A 359 5.83 3.27 17.68
C LEU A 359 6.51 4.10 18.78
N CYS A 360 5.72 4.94 19.46
CA CYS A 360 6.21 5.72 20.60
C CYS A 360 5.85 5.07 21.94
N GLU A 361 6.86 4.65 22.69
CA GLU A 361 6.71 4.20 24.08
C GLU A 361 6.65 5.41 25.02
N CYS A 362 5.44 5.81 25.40
CA CYS A 362 5.21 7.01 26.19
C CYS A 362 5.55 6.84 27.67
N ARG A 363 6.20 7.86 28.25
CA ARG A 363 6.43 7.94 29.70
C ARG A 363 5.12 8.05 30.46
N ALA A 364 5.10 7.53 31.69
CA ALA A 364 3.93 7.54 32.56
C ALA A 364 3.27 8.94 32.66
N GLY A 365 1.97 9.00 32.39
CA GLY A 365 1.18 10.23 32.34
C GLY A 365 0.99 10.81 30.92
N PHE A 366 1.72 10.33 29.92
CA PHE A 366 1.55 10.68 28.50
C PHE A 366 1.02 9.50 27.67
N SER A 367 0.38 9.79 26.53
CA SER A 367 -0.14 8.82 25.57
C SER A 367 -0.37 9.44 24.19
N GLY A 368 -0.93 8.66 23.26
CA GLY A 368 -1.11 9.05 21.87
C GLY A 368 0.09 8.63 21.03
N ASP A 369 -0.12 8.59 19.73
CA ASP A 369 0.76 7.90 18.79
C ASP A 369 2.16 8.52 18.74
N VAL A 370 2.26 9.82 19.03
CA VAL A 370 3.51 10.60 19.20
C VAL A 370 3.69 11.11 20.64
N CYS A 371 3.09 10.44 21.63
CA CYS A 371 3.11 10.84 23.05
C CYS A 371 2.70 12.30 23.32
N GLN A 372 1.87 12.87 22.44
CA GLN A 372 1.43 14.26 22.46
C GLN A 372 0.35 14.56 23.52
N ASN A 373 -0.35 13.54 24.03
CA ASN A 373 -1.47 13.69 24.95
C ASN A 373 -1.05 13.39 26.40
N ARG A 374 -1.74 13.99 27.39
CA ARG A 374 -1.65 13.66 28.83
C ARG A 374 -2.91 12.99 29.36
N VAL A 375 -2.79 12.17 30.42
CA VAL A 375 -3.81 11.14 30.78
C VAL A 375 -4.32 11.26 32.24
N VAL A 376 -5.62 11.53 32.46
CA VAL A 376 -6.33 11.38 33.77
C VAL A 376 -7.72 10.68 33.66
N GLN A 377 -8.08 9.72 34.54
CA GLN A 377 -9.45 9.13 34.62
C GLN A 377 -9.97 8.96 36.06
N PHE A 378 -11.28 8.69 36.18
CA PHE A 378 -12.09 9.22 37.27
C PHE A 378 -13.46 8.42 37.36
N ALA A 379 -13.96 7.95 38.54
CA ALA A 379 -15.41 7.70 38.89
C ALA A 379 -15.76 7.70 40.42
N GLY A 380 -16.89 8.32 40.87
CA GLY A 380 -17.43 8.23 42.27
C GLY A 380 -18.03 9.51 42.91
N SER A 381 -17.39 10.66 42.69
CA SER A 381 -18.05 11.97 42.62
C SER A 381 -18.27 12.30 41.12
N ALA A 382 -18.61 13.52 40.70
CA ALA A 382 -18.61 13.81 39.25
C ALA A 382 -17.18 13.71 38.71
N LEU A 383 -16.90 12.67 37.92
CA LEU A 383 -15.55 12.21 37.67
C LEU A 383 -15.36 12.03 36.13
N VAL A 384 -14.43 12.79 35.56
CA VAL A 384 -14.21 13.01 34.11
C VAL A 384 -13.68 11.74 33.41
N ARG A 385 -14.53 11.02 32.68
CA ARG A 385 -14.08 9.80 31.99
C ARG A 385 -13.21 10.11 30.74
N LEU A 386 -13.66 10.98 29.84
CA LEU A 386 -12.77 11.56 28.83
C LEU A 386 -12.57 13.04 29.15
N ASP A 387 -11.32 13.41 29.38
CA ASP A 387 -10.86 14.79 29.20
C ASP A 387 -10.69 15.04 27.68
N LEU A 388 -10.57 16.30 27.24
CA LEU A 388 -10.27 16.66 25.83
C LEU A 388 -8.96 16.02 25.34
N HIS A 389 -8.14 15.53 26.27
CA HIS A 389 -6.85 14.90 26.07
C HIS A 389 -6.89 13.35 26.04
N LYS A 390 -8.07 12.73 26.21
CA LYS A 390 -8.20 11.27 26.49
C LYS A 390 -8.78 10.40 25.37
N GLY A 391 -9.19 10.98 24.26
CA GLY A 391 -9.72 10.24 23.12
C GLY A 391 -9.61 11.03 21.82
N SER A 392 -8.52 10.82 21.09
CA SER A 392 -8.28 11.43 19.76
C SER A 392 -8.46 10.43 18.61
N ARG A 393 -9.15 9.30 18.86
CA ARG A 393 -9.46 8.23 17.89
C ARG A 393 -10.90 7.77 18.12
N ASN A 394 -11.72 7.64 17.07
CA ASN A 394 -13.11 7.15 17.19
C ASN A 394 -13.20 5.82 17.95
N LYS A 395 -12.27 4.88 17.68
CA LYS A 395 -12.16 3.59 18.37
C LYS A 395 -11.90 3.70 19.88
N ALA A 396 -11.15 4.70 20.33
CA ALA A 396 -10.89 4.95 21.75
C ALA A 396 -12.06 5.65 22.45
N VAL A 397 -12.74 6.58 21.75
CA VAL A 397 -14.00 7.19 22.23
C VAL A 397 -15.07 6.11 22.37
N MET A 398 -15.29 5.29 21.33
CA MET A 398 -16.26 4.18 21.35
C MET A 398 -15.91 3.10 22.38
N SER A 399 -14.62 2.75 22.57
CA SER A 399 -14.20 1.82 23.63
C SER A 399 -14.43 2.39 25.03
N ALA A 400 -14.16 3.68 25.24
CA ALA A 400 -14.43 4.34 26.52
C ALA A 400 -15.93 4.49 26.80
N VAL A 401 -16.75 4.75 25.78
CA VAL A 401 -18.22 4.85 25.87
C VAL A 401 -18.87 3.49 26.12
N SER A 402 -18.48 2.45 25.37
CA SER A 402 -18.95 1.07 25.59
C SER A 402 -18.45 0.47 26.92
N GLY A 403 -17.33 0.97 27.45
CA GLY A 403 -16.83 0.64 28.79
C GLY A 403 -17.57 1.30 29.96
N ILE A 404 -18.51 2.21 29.72
CA ILE A 404 -19.27 2.89 30.79
C ILE A 404 -20.22 1.89 31.46
N ARG A 405 -19.92 1.54 32.72
CA ARG A 405 -20.82 0.79 33.60
C ARG A 405 -21.54 1.72 34.55
N ARG A 406 -22.82 1.43 34.82
CA ARG A 406 -23.66 2.16 35.78
C ARG A 406 -23.01 2.12 37.18
N PHE A 407 -22.84 3.28 37.79
CA PHE A 407 -22.21 3.46 39.10
C PHE A 407 -22.98 4.50 39.92
N GLY A 408 -23.24 4.22 41.20
CA GLY A 408 -24.07 5.06 42.08
C GLY A 408 -25.58 4.87 41.91
N SER A 409 -26.35 5.32 42.91
CA SER A 409 -27.81 5.29 42.94
C SER A 409 -28.44 6.54 42.31
N ASP A 410 -27.91 7.71 42.65
CA ASP A 410 -28.50 9.02 42.38
C ASP A 410 -27.68 9.84 41.37
N THR A 411 -28.39 10.57 40.52
CA THR A 411 -27.81 11.47 39.53
C THR A 411 -27.55 12.85 40.12
N MET A 412 -26.37 13.43 39.88
CA MET A 412 -26.01 14.80 40.29
C MET A 412 -25.66 15.67 39.05
N PRO A 413 -26.66 16.14 38.28
CA PRO A 413 -26.41 16.74 36.97
C PRO A 413 -25.71 18.11 37.04
N MET A 414 -25.95 18.86 38.13
CA MET A 414 -25.31 20.15 38.39
C MET A 414 -23.78 20.04 38.58
N GLU A 415 -23.31 19.05 39.35
CA GLU A 415 -21.87 18.87 39.61
C GLU A 415 -21.12 18.48 38.33
N ALA A 416 -21.80 17.78 37.41
CA ALA A 416 -21.27 17.47 36.09
C ALA A 416 -21.04 18.75 35.27
N LEU A 417 -22.06 19.60 35.10
CA LEU A 417 -21.91 20.88 34.39
C LEU A 417 -20.84 21.79 35.04
N GLN A 418 -20.80 21.85 36.36
CA GLN A 418 -19.82 22.64 37.10
C GLN A 418 -18.38 22.15 36.84
N LYS A 419 -18.15 20.84 36.78
CA LYS A 419 -16.83 20.29 36.46
C LYS A 419 -16.49 20.40 34.99
N THR A 420 -17.45 20.30 34.07
CA THR A 420 -17.22 20.62 32.65
C THR A 420 -16.69 22.05 32.53
N ARG A 421 -17.38 23.03 33.13
CA ARG A 421 -16.98 24.45 33.07
C ARG A 421 -15.63 24.75 33.72
N LEU A 422 -15.35 24.18 34.89
CA LEU A 422 -14.15 24.51 35.68
C LEU A 422 -12.92 23.62 35.42
N ARG A 423 -13.08 22.51 34.71
CA ARG A 423 -12.02 21.51 34.52
C ARG A 423 -11.81 21.04 33.08
N ILE A 424 -12.76 21.22 32.18
CA ILE A 424 -12.65 20.85 30.77
C ILE A 424 -12.38 22.09 29.92
N PHE A 425 -13.28 23.07 29.99
CA PHE A 425 -13.09 24.36 29.31
C PHE A 425 -12.20 25.31 30.12
N GLY A 426 -11.57 26.29 29.46
CA GLY A 426 -10.67 27.27 30.04
C GLY A 426 -9.27 26.75 30.43
N ARG A 427 -8.84 25.57 29.95
CA ARG A 427 -7.54 24.95 30.24
C ARG A 427 -6.76 24.59 28.97
N ALA A 428 -5.49 24.22 29.12
CA ALA A 428 -4.66 23.78 27.99
C ALA A 428 -5.27 22.54 27.30
N GLY A 429 -5.72 22.72 26.05
CA GLY A 429 -6.50 21.75 25.29
C GLY A 429 -7.83 22.33 24.80
N ASP A 430 -8.37 23.34 25.50
CA ASP A 430 -9.46 24.18 25.01
C ASP A 430 -8.94 25.13 23.92
N ARG A 431 -9.61 25.17 22.77
CA ARG A 431 -9.23 25.95 21.59
C ARG A 431 -10.12 27.17 21.48
N LYS A 432 -9.56 28.36 21.73
CA LYS A 432 -10.28 29.65 21.68
C LYS A 432 -10.89 29.95 20.30
N ASP A 433 -10.41 29.29 19.27
CA ASP A 433 -10.85 29.34 17.88
C ASP A 433 -12.00 28.36 17.54
N VAL A 434 -12.39 27.47 18.44
CA VAL A 434 -13.39 26.41 18.18
C VAL A 434 -14.57 26.50 19.16
N PRO A 435 -15.83 26.47 18.68
CA PRO A 435 -17.01 26.50 19.56
C PRO A 435 -17.09 25.27 20.48
N ASN A 436 -17.06 25.49 21.79
CA ASN A 436 -17.28 24.44 22.78
C ASN A 436 -18.73 23.95 22.75
N THR A 437 -18.93 22.63 22.77
CA THR A 437 -20.26 22.01 22.77
C THR A 437 -20.34 20.89 23.80
N VAL A 438 -21.42 20.87 24.58
CA VAL A 438 -21.71 19.85 25.60
C VAL A 438 -22.94 19.06 25.19
N ILE A 439 -22.81 17.74 25.10
CA ILE A 439 -23.95 16.82 25.01
C ILE A 439 -24.26 16.31 26.42
N PHE A 440 -25.44 16.65 26.93
CA PHE A 440 -25.85 16.43 28.30
C PHE A 440 -27.00 15.41 28.36
N ILE A 441 -26.67 14.16 28.68
CA ILE A 441 -27.64 13.06 28.75
C ILE A 441 -28.08 12.87 30.20
N THR A 442 -29.37 12.94 30.49
CA THR A 442 -29.89 12.75 31.86
C THR A 442 -31.24 12.06 31.91
N LYS A 443 -31.51 11.43 33.06
CA LYS A 443 -32.79 10.83 33.44
C LYS A 443 -33.45 11.49 34.66
N SER A 444 -32.94 12.64 35.10
CA SER A 444 -33.57 13.49 36.10
C SER A 444 -32.94 14.90 36.11
N MET A 445 -33.75 15.90 36.44
CA MET A 445 -33.37 17.31 36.61
C MET A 445 -33.45 17.77 38.08
N ARG A 446 -33.34 16.86 39.05
CA ARG A 446 -33.23 17.19 40.50
C ARG A 446 -32.23 18.34 40.73
N LYS A 447 -32.67 19.37 41.47
CA LYS A 447 -31.97 20.66 41.68
C LYS A 447 -31.89 21.55 40.43
N GLU A 448 -32.99 21.64 39.70
CA GLU A 448 -33.19 22.43 38.48
C GLU A 448 -32.55 23.83 38.52
N SER A 449 -32.76 24.61 39.60
CA SER A 449 -32.25 25.98 39.73
C SER A 449 -30.73 26.05 39.79
N GLU A 450 -30.07 25.05 40.39
CA GLU A 450 -28.61 24.96 40.42
C GLU A 450 -28.04 24.51 39.06
N ILE A 451 -28.74 23.59 38.37
CA ILE A 451 -28.41 23.13 37.00
C ILE A 451 -28.50 24.32 36.02
N MET A 452 -29.63 25.03 36.02
CA MET A 452 -29.89 26.20 35.19
C MET A 452 -28.84 27.30 35.38
N ARG A 453 -28.45 27.57 36.63
CA ARG A 453 -27.42 28.56 36.96
C ARG A 453 -26.05 28.20 36.37
N GLU A 454 -25.66 26.92 36.38
CA GLU A 454 -24.35 26.51 35.86
C GLU A 454 -24.35 26.34 34.33
N ALA A 455 -25.46 25.88 33.74
CA ALA A 455 -25.70 25.90 32.30
C ALA A 455 -25.67 27.34 31.74
N GLY A 456 -26.24 28.31 32.46
CA GLY A 456 -26.19 29.73 32.11
C GLY A 456 -24.77 30.29 32.02
N LYS A 457 -23.88 29.90 32.95
CA LYS A 457 -22.46 30.30 32.90
C LYS A 457 -21.73 29.72 31.70
N LEU A 458 -21.93 28.43 31.42
CA LEU A 458 -21.37 27.77 30.22
C LEU A 458 -21.80 28.51 28.93
N LYS A 459 -23.09 28.88 28.81
CA LYS A 459 -23.60 29.66 27.66
C LYS A 459 -22.99 31.06 27.56
N LEU A 460 -22.81 31.76 28.68
CA LEU A 460 -22.12 33.07 28.72
C LEU A 460 -20.63 32.97 28.36
N GLU A 461 -20.01 31.83 28.65
CA GLU A 461 -18.63 31.49 28.24
C GLU A 461 -18.55 30.94 26.81
N GLY A 462 -19.62 31.06 26.00
CA GLY A 462 -19.65 30.69 24.58
C GLY A 462 -19.88 29.21 24.29
N THR A 463 -20.25 28.40 25.29
CA THR A 463 -20.49 26.96 25.12
C THR A 463 -21.94 26.66 24.72
N SER A 464 -22.12 25.91 23.62
CA SER A 464 -23.41 25.33 23.22
C SER A 464 -23.77 24.12 24.08
N ILE A 465 -25.04 23.99 24.49
CA ILE A 465 -25.50 22.83 25.28
C ILE A 465 -26.66 22.15 24.55
N ILE A 466 -26.44 20.89 24.18
CA ILE A 466 -27.43 19.96 23.61
C ILE A 466 -27.81 18.99 24.72
N GLY A 467 -29.10 18.82 25.02
CA GLY A 467 -29.57 17.90 26.06
C GLY A 467 -30.39 16.76 25.50
N ILE A 468 -30.24 15.59 26.11
CA ILE A 468 -30.96 14.36 25.76
C ILE A 468 -31.60 13.82 27.04
N GLY A 469 -32.94 13.84 27.09
CA GLY A 469 -33.72 13.28 28.18
C GLY A 469 -34.02 11.81 27.96
N MET A 470 -33.82 10.98 28.99
CA MET A 470 -34.24 9.58 29.02
C MET A 470 -35.24 9.38 30.15
N ASP A 471 -36.45 8.92 29.85
CA ASP A 471 -37.52 8.63 30.82
C ASP A 471 -37.80 9.78 31.82
N LEU A 472 -37.72 11.03 31.35
CA LEU A 472 -38.02 12.22 32.16
C LEU A 472 -39.52 12.38 32.42
N SER A 473 -39.88 12.94 33.57
CA SER A 473 -41.20 13.52 33.79
C SER A 473 -41.40 14.76 32.92
N ASP A 474 -42.65 15.15 32.67
CA ASP A 474 -42.97 16.37 31.91
C ASP A 474 -42.38 17.64 32.56
N SER A 475 -42.26 17.67 33.89
CA SER A 475 -41.56 18.72 34.63
C SER A 475 -40.08 18.77 34.25
N ASP A 476 -39.38 17.64 34.36
CA ASP A 476 -37.94 17.54 34.10
C ASP A 476 -37.63 17.78 32.62
N LYS A 477 -38.56 17.43 31.72
CA LYS A 477 -38.47 17.75 30.29
C LYS A 477 -38.51 19.25 30.04
N ASN A 478 -39.47 19.99 30.62
CA ASN A 478 -39.53 21.45 30.49
C ASN A 478 -38.27 22.15 31.05
N PHE A 479 -37.73 21.64 32.17
CA PHE A 479 -36.46 22.15 32.70
C PHE A 479 -35.26 21.83 31.80
N LEU A 480 -35.22 20.66 31.18
CA LEU A 480 -34.19 20.32 30.20
C LEU A 480 -34.29 21.22 28.97
N GLU A 481 -35.49 21.43 28.42
CA GLU A 481 -35.77 22.34 27.30
C GLU A 481 -35.34 23.78 27.60
N THR A 482 -35.46 24.24 28.85
CA THR A 482 -34.96 25.57 29.27
C THR A 482 -33.43 25.58 29.45
N ALA A 483 -32.84 24.46 29.92
CA ALA A 483 -31.40 24.32 30.10
C ALA A 483 -30.63 24.26 28.78
N VAL A 484 -31.23 23.73 27.72
CA VAL A 484 -30.64 23.59 26.37
C VAL A 484 -31.04 24.77 25.49
N SER A 485 -30.09 25.38 24.78
CA SER A 485 -30.32 26.43 23.77
C SER A 485 -28.97 26.89 23.20
N PRO A 486 -28.95 27.50 22.00
CA PRO A 486 -27.75 28.17 21.46
C PRO A 486 -27.21 29.27 22.40
N PRO A 487 -25.95 29.70 22.23
CA PRO A 487 -25.35 30.75 23.05
C PRO A 487 -26.14 32.05 22.97
N VAL A 488 -26.21 32.78 24.08
CA VAL A 488 -26.86 34.09 24.12
C VAL A 488 -25.95 35.08 23.38
N VAL A 489 -26.33 35.41 22.13
CA VAL A 489 -25.66 36.47 21.38
C VAL A 489 -25.96 37.80 22.08
N ALA A 490 -24.99 38.29 22.84
CA ALA A 490 -24.99 39.65 23.33
C ALA A 490 -24.80 40.59 22.14
N ASN A 491 -25.91 41.11 21.60
CA ASN A 491 -25.86 42.10 20.52
C ASN A 491 -25.07 43.34 20.96
N ALA A 492 -24.30 43.86 20.00
CA ALA A 492 -23.35 44.94 20.13
C ALA A 492 -23.79 46.15 20.95
N PHE A 493 -22.86 46.64 21.79
CA PHE A 493 -22.68 48.07 22.09
C PHE A 493 -21.21 48.32 22.46
N PHE A 494 -20.37 48.57 21.46
CA PHE A 494 -19.71 49.87 21.21
C PHE A 494 -18.91 49.83 19.90
#